data_AF-A0A9X2LRL5-F1
#
_entry.id   AF-A0A9X2LRL5-F1
#
_cell.length_a   1.000
_cell.length_b   1.000
_cell.length_c   1.000
_cell.angle_alpha   90.00
_cell.angle_beta   90.00
_cell.angle_gamma   90.00
#
_symmetry.space_group_name_H-M   'P 1'
#
loop_
_entity.id
_entity.type
_entity.pdbx_description
1 polymer ?
#
loop_
_entity_poly.entity_id
_entity_poly.type
_entity_poly.pdbx_seq_one_letter_code
_entity_poly.pdbx_strand_id
1 'polypeptide(L)'
;MTSLTLPPEREWLLKWCQPDPGDGWEQDVAAAELHHPLDAWKRRAQPNVRLLHYDDLCTDLAGQMAALAEWLGITVDEAVWPELVKAATFDEMKARAEWLAPDTEILTDPVEFFREGRSGAGRELLTEDDLEAYRKRVAPLAPQPFLDWLHRDPPADGGGASALG
;
A
#
# COMPACT_ATOMS: atom_id res chain seq x y z
N MET A 1 -22.59 -20.14 -18.84
CA MET A 1 -21.39 -19.79 -18.06
C MET A 1 -21.89 -19.05 -16.83
N THR A 2 -21.77 -19.66 -15.64
CA THR A 2 -22.18 -19.01 -14.39
C THR A 2 -21.25 -17.83 -14.17
N SER A 3 -21.79 -16.61 -14.16
CA SER A 3 -21.03 -15.44 -13.75
C SER A 3 -20.57 -15.67 -12.31
N LEU A 4 -19.25 -15.79 -12.11
CA LEU A 4 -18.67 -15.81 -10.78
C LEU A 4 -18.75 -14.38 -10.26
N THR A 5 -19.83 -14.08 -9.53
CA THR A 5 -19.91 -12.83 -8.79
C THR A 5 -18.86 -12.89 -7.68
N LEU A 6 -17.87 -12.01 -7.75
CA LEU A 6 -16.89 -11.87 -6.67
C LEU A 6 -17.59 -11.39 -5.40
N PRO A 7 -17.18 -11.88 -4.21
CA PRO A 7 -17.66 -11.35 -2.94
C PRO A 7 -17.40 -9.83 -2.82
N PRO A 8 -18.19 -9.10 -2.02
CA PRO A 8 -17.93 -7.70 -1.73
C PRO A 8 -16.51 -7.47 -1.18
N GLU A 9 -15.89 -6.34 -1.50
CA GLU A 9 -14.51 -6.01 -1.08
C GLU A 9 -14.28 -6.15 0.43
N ARG A 10 -15.25 -5.70 1.23
CA ARG A 10 -15.21 -5.84 2.70
C ARG A 10 -15.03 -7.29 3.14
N GLU A 11 -15.68 -8.25 2.48
CA GLU A 11 -15.58 -9.67 2.86
C GLU A 11 -14.16 -10.20 2.66
N TRP A 12 -13.47 -9.77 1.60
CA TRP A 12 -12.06 -10.09 1.39
C TRP A 12 -11.15 -9.43 2.43
N LEU A 13 -11.41 -8.16 2.77
CA LEU A 13 -10.62 -7.45 3.78
C LEU A 13 -10.76 -8.07 5.17
N LEU A 14 -11.92 -8.63 5.51
CA LEU A 14 -12.11 -9.30 6.81
C LEU A 14 -11.21 -10.54 6.99
N LYS A 15 -10.80 -11.21 5.91
CA LYS A 15 -9.86 -12.35 5.98
C LYS A 15 -8.47 -11.96 6.48
N TRP A 16 -8.08 -10.70 6.31
CA TRP A 16 -6.88 -10.14 6.90
C TRP A 16 -7.03 -9.89 8.40
N CYS A 17 -8.25 -9.61 8.84
CA CYS A 17 -8.56 -9.25 10.22
C CYS A 17 -8.78 -10.50 11.10
N GLN A 18 -9.49 -11.50 10.56
CA GLN A 18 -9.93 -12.69 11.29
C GLN A 18 -9.71 -13.96 10.45
N PRO A 19 -9.23 -15.07 11.02
CA PRO A 19 -9.03 -16.31 10.28
C PRO A 19 -10.38 -16.98 10.00
N ASP A 20 -10.54 -17.57 8.81
CA ASP A 20 -11.74 -18.35 8.51
C ASP A 20 -11.76 -19.65 9.34
N PRO A 21 -12.91 -20.04 9.92
CA PRO A 21 -13.02 -21.28 10.68
C PRO A 21 -12.84 -22.49 9.75
N GLY A 22 -11.62 -23.01 9.67
CA GLY A 22 -11.26 -24.14 8.80
C GLY A 22 -9.93 -23.97 8.07
N ASP A 23 -9.43 -22.73 8.00
CA ASP A 23 -8.14 -22.45 7.36
C ASP A 23 -6.99 -22.96 8.24
N GLY A 24 -6.07 -23.69 7.62
CA GLY A 24 -4.77 -24.00 8.22
C GLY A 24 -3.86 -22.77 8.23
N TRP A 25 -2.77 -22.81 9.00
CA TRP A 25 -1.78 -21.72 9.02
C TRP A 25 -1.16 -21.41 7.63
N GLU A 26 -1.19 -22.37 6.71
CA GLU A 26 -0.74 -22.24 5.31
C GLU A 26 -1.67 -21.36 4.46
N GLN A 27 -2.89 -21.11 4.93
CA GLN A 27 -3.91 -20.28 4.30
C GLN A 27 -4.10 -18.94 5.03
N ASP A 28 -3.20 -18.62 5.98
CA ASP A 28 -3.20 -17.34 6.67
C ASP A 28 -2.81 -16.20 5.71
N VAL A 29 -3.81 -15.56 5.12
CA VAL A 29 -3.65 -14.42 4.22
C VAL A 29 -2.81 -13.32 4.86
N ALA A 30 -3.01 -13.01 6.15
CA ALA A 30 -2.24 -11.96 6.81
C ALA A 30 -0.75 -12.33 6.90
N ALA A 31 -0.42 -13.59 7.20
CA ALA A 31 0.97 -14.05 7.23
C ALA A 31 1.59 -14.10 5.83
N ALA A 32 0.85 -14.59 4.84
CA ALA A 32 1.31 -14.67 3.45
C ALA A 32 1.63 -13.29 2.87
N GLU A 33 0.77 -12.31 3.12
CA GLU A 33 0.89 -10.97 2.56
C GLU A 33 1.95 -10.12 3.27
N LEU A 34 2.19 -10.35 4.56
CA LEU A 34 3.30 -9.72 5.27
C LEU A 34 4.66 -10.31 4.90
N HIS A 35 4.72 -11.53 4.34
CA HIS A 35 5.96 -12.23 4.06
C HIS A 35 6.91 -11.42 3.16
N HIS A 36 6.43 -10.98 1.99
CA HIS A 36 7.27 -10.28 1.01
C HIS A 36 7.70 -8.87 1.47
N PRO A 37 6.80 -8.03 2.00
CA PRO A 37 7.21 -6.72 2.53
C PRO A 37 8.15 -6.84 3.73
N LEU A 38 7.95 -7.82 4.61
CA LEU A 38 8.86 -8.06 5.75
C LEU A 38 10.24 -8.51 5.29
N ASP A 39 10.33 -9.37 4.28
CA ASP A 39 11.61 -9.78 3.70
C ASP A 39 12.35 -8.60 3.06
N ALA A 40 11.65 -7.76 2.29
CA ALA A 40 12.21 -6.51 1.78
C ALA A 40 12.67 -5.57 2.92
N TRP A 41 11.88 -5.45 4.00
CA TRP A 41 12.24 -4.70 5.20
C TRP A 41 13.51 -5.20 5.87
N LYS A 42 13.70 -6.51 6.00
CA LYS A 42 14.92 -7.10 6.57
C LYS A 42 16.16 -6.75 5.74
N ARG A 43 15.99 -6.50 4.44
CA ARG A 43 17.07 -6.17 3.50
C ARG A 43 17.27 -4.67 3.30
N ARG A 44 16.48 -3.80 3.94
CA ARG A 44 16.52 -2.33 3.75
C ARG A 44 17.84 -1.63 4.07
N ALA A 45 18.74 -2.27 4.80
CA ALA A 45 20.08 -1.75 5.08
C ALA A 45 21.09 -2.08 3.97
N GLN A 46 20.72 -2.91 2.99
CA GLN A 46 21.57 -3.23 1.85
C GLN A 46 21.65 -2.04 0.89
N PRO A 47 22.83 -1.77 0.30
CA PRO A 47 23.03 -0.58 -0.52
C PRO A 47 22.19 -0.55 -1.80
N ASN A 48 21.69 -1.71 -2.25
CA ASN A 48 20.89 -1.90 -3.45
C ASN A 48 19.39 -2.11 -3.16
N VAL A 49 18.94 -1.82 -1.93
CA VAL A 49 17.53 -1.94 -1.54
C VAL A 49 17.04 -0.59 -1.03
N ARG A 50 16.05 -0.02 -1.72
CA ARG A 50 15.32 1.17 -1.29
C ARG A 50 13.86 0.82 -1.13
N LEU A 51 13.31 1.09 0.06
CA LEU A 51 11.88 1.00 0.29
C LEU A 51 11.26 2.37 0.08
N LEU A 52 10.14 2.39 -0.65
CA LEU A 52 9.25 3.54 -0.77
C LEU A 52 7.91 3.14 -0.17
N HIS A 53 7.25 4.08 0.48
CA HIS A 53 5.88 3.88 0.93
C HIS A 53 4.92 4.56 -0.03
N TYR A 54 3.85 3.86 -0.43
CA TYR A 54 2.90 4.39 -1.41
C TYR A 54 2.28 5.73 -0.97
N ASP A 55 2.00 5.86 0.32
CA ASP A 55 1.50 7.11 0.92
C ASP A 55 2.45 8.32 0.72
N ASP A 56 3.77 8.11 0.69
CA ASP A 56 4.72 9.19 0.36
C ASP A 56 4.62 9.58 -1.13
N LEU A 57 4.40 8.60 -2.01
CA LEU A 57 4.21 8.85 -3.44
C LEU A 57 2.91 9.63 -3.71
N CYS A 58 1.85 9.33 -2.97
CA CYS A 58 0.59 10.08 -3.04
C CYS A 58 0.74 11.51 -2.50
N THR A 59 1.54 11.70 -1.44
CA THR A 59 1.67 12.99 -0.74
C THR A 59 2.67 13.93 -1.40
N ASP A 60 3.80 13.41 -1.89
CA ASP A 60 4.89 14.19 -2.51
C ASP A 60 5.56 13.41 -3.65
N LEU A 61 4.83 13.24 -4.74
CA LEU A 61 5.33 12.51 -5.91
C LEU A 61 6.66 13.08 -6.44
N ALA A 62 6.76 14.41 -6.56
CA ALA A 62 7.93 15.07 -7.10
C ALA A 62 9.18 14.87 -6.23
N GLY A 63 9.04 15.02 -4.92
CA GLY A 63 10.13 14.79 -3.97
C GLY A 63 10.54 13.32 -3.90
N GLN A 64 9.59 12.39 -3.92
CA GLN A 64 9.90 10.96 -3.97
C GLN A 64 10.64 10.56 -5.26
N MET A 65 10.21 11.07 -6.41
CA MET A 65 10.90 10.85 -7.68
C MET A 65 12.33 11.42 -7.67
N ALA A 66 12.52 12.60 -7.06
CA ALA A 66 13.84 13.24 -6.99
C ALA A 66 14.79 12.45 -6.10
N ALA A 67 14.32 12.05 -4.91
CA ALA A 67 15.08 11.21 -4.00
C ALA A 67 15.44 9.85 -4.62
N LEU A 68 14.54 9.28 -5.44
CA LEU A 68 14.82 8.02 -6.14
C LEU A 68 15.86 8.22 -7.24
N ALA A 69 15.78 9.29 -8.04
CA ALA A 69 16.76 9.59 -9.07
C ALA A 69 18.15 9.83 -8.47
N GLU A 70 18.25 10.59 -7.37
CA GLU A 70 19.49 10.78 -6.63
C GLU A 70 20.06 9.44 -6.13
N TRP A 71 19.23 8.60 -5.52
CA TRP A 71 19.66 7.30 -5.01
C TRP A 71 20.15 6.37 -6.13
N LEU A 72 19.52 6.41 -7.31
CA LEU A 72 19.94 5.66 -8.50
C LEU A 72 21.15 6.27 -9.22
N GLY A 73 21.59 7.47 -8.84
CA GLY A 73 22.65 8.20 -9.54
C GLY A 73 22.24 8.70 -10.93
N ILE A 74 20.94 8.93 -11.14
CA ILE A 74 20.38 9.41 -12.41
C ILE A 74 20.33 10.94 -12.36
N THR A 75 21.08 11.58 -13.24
CA THR A 75 20.97 13.04 -13.45
C THR A 75 19.87 13.30 -14.47
N VAL A 76 18.95 14.19 -14.10
CA VAL A 76 17.86 14.61 -14.99
C VAL A 76 17.88 16.12 -15.12
N ASP A 77 17.64 16.60 -16.33
CA ASP A 77 17.54 18.02 -16.63
C ASP A 77 16.34 18.62 -15.87
N GLU A 78 16.58 19.70 -15.15
CA GLU A 78 15.55 20.44 -14.41
C GLU A 78 14.40 20.87 -15.34
N ALA A 79 14.71 21.15 -16.62
CA ALA A 79 13.73 21.56 -17.61
C ALA A 79 12.68 20.47 -17.93
N VAL A 80 13.02 19.19 -17.80
CA VAL A 80 12.09 18.07 -18.10
C VAL A 80 11.40 17.53 -16.84
N TRP A 81 11.85 17.93 -15.65
CA TRP A 81 11.34 17.42 -14.38
C TRP A 81 9.81 17.57 -14.23
N PRO A 82 9.20 18.74 -14.55
CA PRO A 82 7.74 18.89 -14.42
C PRO A 82 6.96 17.94 -15.33
N GLU A 83 7.48 17.62 -16.51
CA GLU A 83 6.84 16.69 -17.45
C GLU A 83 6.89 15.25 -16.93
N LEU A 84 8.03 14.83 -16.38
CA LEU A 84 8.18 13.50 -15.79
C LEU A 84 7.24 13.30 -14.60
N VAL A 85 7.20 14.27 -13.68
CA VAL A 85 6.29 14.22 -12.53
C VAL A 85 4.85 14.17 -12.99
N LYS A 86 4.45 15.03 -13.95
CA LYS A 86 3.11 15.02 -14.51
C LYS A 86 2.77 13.65 -15.11
N ALA A 87 3.66 13.07 -15.91
CA ALA A 87 3.43 11.79 -16.56
C ALA A 87 3.27 10.62 -15.58
N ALA A 88 3.84 10.73 -14.38
CA ALA A 88 3.72 9.74 -13.31
C ALA A 88 2.51 9.98 -12.37
N THR A 89 1.72 11.03 -12.60
CA THR A 89 0.48 11.23 -11.82
C THR A 89 -0.56 10.17 -12.17
N PHE A 90 -1.41 9.84 -11.19
CA PHE A 90 -2.44 8.82 -11.36
C PHE A 90 -3.37 9.11 -12.55
N ASP A 91 -3.83 10.35 -12.70
CA ASP A 91 -4.74 10.74 -13.80
C ASP A 91 -4.08 10.56 -15.17
N GLU A 92 -2.80 10.95 -15.30
CA GLU A 92 -2.06 10.79 -16.55
C GLU A 92 -1.73 9.33 -16.85
N MET A 93 -1.47 8.51 -15.82
CA MET A 93 -1.31 7.07 -15.98
C MET A 93 -2.62 6.41 -16.41
N LYS A 94 -3.75 6.73 -15.75
CA LYS A 94 -5.08 6.20 -16.08
C LYS A 94 -5.52 6.60 -17.49
N ALA A 95 -5.25 7.84 -17.91
CA ALA A 95 -5.51 8.31 -19.28
C ALA A 95 -4.71 7.55 -20.35
N ARG A 96 -3.62 6.88 -19.96
CA ARG A 96 -2.74 6.08 -20.85
C ARG A 96 -2.79 4.59 -20.52
N ALA A 97 -3.86 4.14 -19.85
CA ALA A 97 -3.97 2.79 -19.34
C ALA A 97 -3.77 1.71 -20.41
N GLU A 98 -4.30 1.91 -21.62
CA GLU A 98 -4.13 0.97 -22.74
C GLU A 98 -2.65 0.74 -23.12
N TRP A 99 -1.78 1.74 -22.88
CA TRP A 99 -0.36 1.65 -23.16
C TRP A 99 0.44 1.13 -21.95
N LEU A 100 0.06 1.53 -20.74
CA LEU A 100 0.77 1.17 -19.50
C LEU A 100 0.40 -0.21 -18.95
N ALA A 101 -0.83 -0.67 -19.20
CA ALA A 101 -1.36 -1.95 -18.76
C ALA A 101 -2.07 -2.67 -19.93
N PRO A 102 -1.34 -3.02 -21.02
CA PRO A 102 -1.93 -3.52 -22.26
C PRO A 102 -2.43 -4.97 -22.18
N ASP A 103 -2.17 -5.68 -21.08
CA ASP A 103 -2.50 -7.11 -20.93
C ASP A 103 -4.01 -7.31 -20.72
N THR A 104 -4.70 -7.65 -21.80
CA THR A 104 -6.13 -7.95 -21.78
C THR A 104 -6.43 -9.45 -21.57
N GLU A 105 -5.41 -10.31 -21.42
CA GLU A 105 -5.61 -11.73 -21.08
C GLU A 105 -5.91 -11.88 -19.58
N ILE A 106 -5.25 -11.06 -18.76
CA ILE A 106 -5.44 -11.05 -17.30
C ILE A 106 -6.33 -9.88 -16.87
N LEU A 107 -6.14 -8.68 -17.44
CA LEU A 107 -6.92 -7.50 -17.05
C LEU A 107 -8.22 -7.44 -17.85
N THR A 108 -9.34 -7.36 -17.15
CA THR A 108 -10.66 -7.25 -17.80
C THR A 108 -10.84 -5.88 -18.47
N ASP A 109 -10.29 -4.83 -17.86
CA ASP A 109 -10.30 -3.47 -18.38
C ASP A 109 -9.02 -2.74 -17.93
N PRO A 110 -8.16 -2.27 -18.86
CA PRO A 110 -6.96 -1.52 -18.53
C PRO A 110 -7.23 -0.24 -17.72
N VAL A 111 -8.33 0.46 -17.96
CA VAL A 111 -8.67 1.70 -17.24
C VAL A 111 -9.08 1.40 -15.80
N GLU A 112 -9.85 0.34 -15.57
CA GLU A 112 -10.27 -0.08 -14.22
C GLU A 112 -9.13 -0.68 -13.39
N PHE A 113 -8.05 -1.15 -14.02
CA PHE A 113 -6.81 -1.47 -13.33
C PHE A 113 -6.29 -0.27 -12.51
N PHE A 114 -6.48 0.96 -13.01
CA PHE A 114 -6.21 2.20 -12.29
C PHE A 114 -7.46 2.65 -11.53
N ARG A 115 -7.69 2.09 -10.33
CA ARG A 115 -8.91 2.35 -9.54
C ARG A 115 -8.97 3.76 -8.93
N GLU A 116 -8.17 4.07 -7.90
CA GLU A 116 -8.37 5.27 -7.07
C GLU A 116 -7.12 6.08 -6.65
N GLY A 117 -5.89 5.70 -7.01
CA GLY A 117 -4.71 6.56 -6.89
C GLY A 117 -4.35 7.13 -5.50
N ARG A 118 -4.98 6.62 -4.44
CA ARG A 118 -4.89 7.14 -3.07
C ARG A 118 -4.70 6.02 -2.06
N SER A 119 -4.09 6.36 -0.92
CA SER A 119 -3.99 5.47 0.24
C SER A 119 -5.26 5.51 1.09
N GLY A 120 -5.52 4.45 1.86
CA GLY A 120 -6.53 4.45 2.93
C GLY A 120 -7.94 3.93 2.57
N ALA A 121 -8.25 3.64 1.31
CA ALA A 121 -9.59 3.16 0.90
C ALA A 121 -10.07 1.91 1.68
N GLY A 122 -9.15 1.01 2.07
CA GLY A 122 -9.50 -0.16 2.89
C GLY A 122 -10.06 0.21 4.27
N ARG A 123 -9.61 1.32 4.88
CA ARG A 123 -10.11 1.79 6.18
C ARG A 123 -11.56 2.27 6.10
N GLU A 124 -11.99 2.77 4.95
CA GLU A 124 -13.38 3.21 4.74
C GLU A 124 -14.37 2.04 4.76
N LEU A 125 -13.86 0.83 4.48
CA LEU A 125 -14.63 -0.40 4.43
C LEU A 125 -14.52 -1.24 5.70
N LEU A 126 -13.69 -0.84 6.68
CA LEU A 126 -13.41 -1.57 7.91
C LEU A 126 -13.86 -0.78 9.14
N THR A 127 -14.38 -1.46 10.15
CA THR A 127 -14.67 -0.83 11.44
C THR A 127 -13.40 -0.74 12.28
N GLU A 128 -13.42 0.06 13.35
CA GLU A 128 -12.31 0.10 14.31
C GLU A 128 -12.08 -1.26 14.98
N ASP A 129 -13.13 -2.03 15.24
CA ASP A 129 -13.03 -3.40 15.78
C ASP A 129 -12.33 -4.34 14.79
N ASP A 130 -12.62 -4.21 13.49
CA ASP A 130 -11.95 -4.99 12.44
C ASP A 130 -10.45 -4.63 12.37
N LEU A 131 -10.12 -3.34 12.42
CA LEU A 131 -8.74 -2.85 12.42
C LEU A 131 -7.99 -3.28 13.68
N GLU A 132 -8.63 -3.28 14.85
CA GLU A 132 -8.04 -3.81 16.09
C GLU A 132 -7.79 -5.31 15.99
N ALA A 133 -8.73 -6.09 15.44
CA ALA A 133 -8.54 -7.52 15.20
C ALA A 133 -7.36 -7.79 14.26
N TYR A 134 -7.26 -7.02 13.17
CA TYR A 134 -6.11 -7.04 12.26
C TYR A 134 -4.80 -6.75 13.00
N ARG A 135 -4.72 -5.65 13.76
CA ARG A 135 -3.51 -5.28 14.53
C ARG A 135 -3.09 -6.40 15.49
N LYS A 136 -4.04 -6.98 16.22
CA LYS A 136 -3.79 -8.12 17.12
C LYS A 136 -3.26 -9.34 16.38
N ARG A 137 -3.79 -9.64 15.19
CA ARG A 137 -3.38 -10.78 14.37
C ARG A 137 -1.96 -10.61 13.82
N VAL A 138 -1.59 -9.42 13.37
CA VAL A 138 -0.28 -9.19 12.73
C VAL A 138 0.85 -8.91 13.72
N ALA A 139 0.54 -8.45 14.93
CA ALA A 139 1.52 -8.18 15.99
C ALA A 139 2.52 -9.33 16.25
N PRO A 140 2.12 -10.62 16.33
CA PRO A 140 3.08 -11.72 16.50
C PRO A 140 3.83 -12.10 15.21
N LEU A 141 3.41 -11.62 14.03
CA LEU A 141 3.94 -12.04 12.73
C LEU A 141 5.17 -11.25 12.29
N ALA A 142 5.34 -10.02 12.78
CA ALA A 142 6.43 -9.16 12.36
C ALA A 142 6.91 -8.21 13.48
N PRO A 143 8.16 -7.70 13.40
CA PRO A 143 8.67 -6.75 14.39
C PRO A 143 7.90 -5.43 14.38
N GLN A 144 7.69 -4.84 15.57
CA GLN A 144 6.95 -3.57 15.71
C GLN A 144 7.47 -2.44 14.79
N PRO A 145 8.78 -2.19 14.63
CA PRO A 145 9.24 -1.11 13.75
C PRO A 145 8.87 -1.28 12.27
N PHE A 146 8.66 -2.52 11.82
CA PHE A 146 8.15 -2.78 10.49
C PHE A 146 6.64 -2.50 10.40
N LEU A 147 5.88 -2.93 11.41
CA LEU A 147 4.44 -2.69 11.47
C LEU A 147 4.14 -1.18 11.58
N ASP A 148 4.92 -0.43 12.36
CA ASP A 148 4.81 1.03 12.46
C ASP A 148 5.03 1.70 11.09
N TRP A 149 6.06 1.26 10.34
CA TRP A 149 6.34 1.77 9.00
C TRP A 149 5.25 1.40 7.99
N LEU A 150 4.70 0.18 8.08
CA LEU A 150 3.69 -0.34 7.17
C LEU A 150 2.30 0.29 7.42
N HIS A 151 1.90 0.43 8.68
CA HIS A 151 0.56 0.90 9.03
C HIS A 151 0.44 2.41 8.99
N ARG A 152 1.52 3.12 9.35
CA ARG A 152 1.52 4.59 9.51
C ARG A 152 0.30 5.10 10.26
N ASP A 153 -0.12 4.35 11.27
CA ASP A 153 -1.25 4.77 12.08
C ASP A 153 -0.91 6.15 12.69
N PRO A 154 -1.86 7.10 12.68
CA PRO A 154 -1.68 8.32 13.43
C PRO A 154 -1.41 7.93 14.90
N PRO A 155 -0.53 8.66 15.61
CA PRO A 155 -0.29 8.38 17.01
C PRO A 155 -1.64 8.34 17.73
N ALA A 156 -1.92 7.25 18.44
CA ALA A 156 -3.15 7.13 19.23
C ALA A 156 -3.24 8.37 20.11
N ASP A 157 -4.34 9.13 19.99
CA ASP A 157 -4.52 10.39 20.70
C ASP A 157 -4.20 10.18 22.18
N GLY A 158 -2.99 10.60 22.57
CA GLY A 158 -2.60 10.65 23.96
C GLY A 158 -3.50 11.69 24.58
N GLY A 159 -4.42 11.25 25.43
CA GLY A 159 -5.27 12.11 26.24
C GLY A 159 -4.44 13.13 27.01
N GLY A 160 -4.15 14.25 26.35
CA GLY A 160 -3.51 15.42 26.93
C GLY A 160 -4.58 16.19 27.65
N ALA A 161 -4.76 15.88 28.92
CA ALA A 161 -5.50 16.71 29.85
C ALA A 161 -5.04 18.17 29.69
N SER A 162 -6.01 19.05 29.44
CA SER A 162 -5.86 20.48 29.64
C SER A 162 -5.38 20.70 31.07
N ALA A 163 -4.13 21.14 31.22
CA ALA A 163 -3.60 21.73 32.42
C ALA A 163 -2.76 22.95 32.00
N LEU A 164 -3.46 24.02 31.63
CA LEU A 164 -2.94 25.37 31.80
C LEU A 164 -3.61 25.95 33.06
N GLY A 165 -2.88 25.80 34.17
CA GLY A 165 -2.92 26.68 35.33
C GLY A 165 -1.53 27.25 35.51
#